data_AF-A7TBP2-F1
#
_entry.id   AF-A7TBP2-F1
#
_cell.length_a   1.000
_cell.length_b   1.000
_cell.length_c   1.000
_cell.angle_alpha   90.00
_cell.angle_beta   90.00
_cell.angle_gamma   90.00
#
_symmetry.space_group_name_H-M   'P 1'
#
loop_
_entity.id
_entity.type
_entity.pdbx_description
1 polymer ?
#
loop_
_entity_poly.entity_id
_entity_poly.type
_entity_poly.pdbx_seq_one_letter_code
_entity_poly.pdbx_strand_id
1 'polypeptide(L)'
;MALGWAVLVGGLAQLLFQLPHLHKIGMLVLPRLNLKDTGSVSWMYYADRLMELPAGVLGVALGTILLPALSKTHAGASREDYSKLLDWGLRLCLVAVNKEMENLRAAKAIGGNLQAEVTLYAEDSLIADLNKLGNELRFVLITSTASLAPLTSAPNDAVETEVAGLKLKVLKSGHAKCARCWHHREDVGVNPAHPEICGRCVDNIEGAGEASKFWFDNNLSMYQQIVIIPDYFSWTLAYNTGAAFSFLADAAGWQRWFFAAIAVMVSAVLVVWLKRLKSGETWLAVALALVLGGALGNLVDRVVFGHVVDFILLHWHQQ
;
A
#
# COMPACT_ATOMS: atom_id res chain seq x y z
N MET A 1 -18.38 30.08 -0.03
CA MET A 1 -19.55 29.77 -0.90
C MET A 1 -19.20 29.86 -2.38
N ALA A 2 -18.67 30.99 -2.89
CA ALA A 2 -18.34 31.13 -4.33
C ALA A 2 -17.26 30.15 -4.84
N LEU A 3 -16.23 29.86 -4.03
CA LEU A 3 -15.17 28.92 -4.40
C LEU A 3 -15.68 27.49 -4.60
N GLY A 4 -16.64 27.04 -3.77
CA GLY A 4 -17.23 25.70 -3.89
C GLY A 4 -18.02 25.53 -5.19
N TRP A 5 -18.77 26.56 -5.59
CA TRP A 5 -19.50 26.56 -6.86
C TRP A 5 -18.57 26.59 -8.07
N ALA A 6 -17.46 27.34 -8.00
CA ALA A 6 -16.47 27.38 -9.07
C ALA A 6 -15.79 26.02 -9.29
N VAL A 7 -15.42 25.33 -8.20
CA VAL A 7 -14.83 23.98 -8.26
C VAL A 7 -15.81 22.96 -8.82
N LEU A 8 -17.07 23.00 -8.38
CA LEU A 8 -18.11 22.07 -8.84
C LEU A 8 -18.43 22.26 -10.32
N VAL A 9 -18.59 23.50 -10.79
CA VAL A 9 -18.86 23.79 -12.20
C VAL A 9 -17.66 23.45 -13.08
N GLY A 10 -16.44 23.74 -12.63
CA GLY A 10 -15.21 23.37 -13.32
C GLY A 10 -15.07 21.85 -13.50
N GLY A 11 -15.31 21.08 -12.43
CA GLY A 11 -15.29 19.62 -12.47
C GLY A 11 -16.35 19.03 -13.40
N LEU A 12 -17.57 19.57 -13.38
CA LEU A 12 -18.65 19.11 -14.25
C LEU A 12 -18.35 19.39 -15.74
N ALA A 13 -17.85 20.59 -16.05
CA ALA A 13 -17.48 20.97 -17.40
C ALA A 13 -16.33 20.10 -17.94
N GLN A 14 -15.33 19.81 -17.10
CA GLN A 14 -14.22 18.93 -17.45
C GLN A 14 -14.68 17.50 -17.73
N LEU A 15 -15.58 16.94 -16.92
CA LEU A 15 -16.12 15.59 -17.13
C LEU A 15 -16.95 15.50 -18.43
N LEU A 16 -17.79 16.50 -18.68
CA LEU A 16 -18.61 16.58 -19.91
C LEU A 16 -17.75 16.68 -21.18
N PHE A 17 -16.62 17.39 -21.11
CA PHE A 17 -15.66 17.46 -22.21
C PHE A 17 -14.95 16.12 -22.49
N GLN A 18 -14.72 15.31 -21.45
CA GLN A 18 -14.00 14.03 -21.56
C GLN A 18 -14.90 12.85 -21.99
N LEU A 19 -16.21 12.90 -21.71
CA LEU A 19 -17.17 11.83 -22.03
C LEU A 19 -17.18 11.36 -23.50
N PRO A 20 -17.14 12.24 -24.51
CA PRO A 20 -17.11 11.81 -25.92
C PRO A 20 -15.83 11.06 -26.28
N HIS A 21 -14.70 11.42 -25.67
CA HIS A 21 -13.41 10.77 -25.88
C HIS A 21 -13.39 9.39 -25.23
N LEU A 22 -13.91 9.27 -23.99
CA LEU A 22 -14.05 8.00 -23.26
C LEU A 22 -14.99 7.02 -23.99
N HIS A 23 -16.05 7.51 -24.62
CA HIS A 23 -16.93 6.70 -25.45
C HIS A 23 -16.24 6.21 -26.74
N LYS A 24 -15.44 7.06 -27.40
CA LYS A 24 -14.70 6.69 -28.62
C LYS A 24 -13.65 5.60 -28.38
N ILE A 25 -13.03 5.58 -27.20
CA ILE A 25 -12.00 4.59 -26.82
C ILE A 25 -12.57 3.37 -26.09
N GLY A 26 -13.90 3.23 -26.00
CA GLY A 26 -14.57 2.04 -25.45
C GLY A 26 -14.40 1.85 -23.93
N MET A 27 -13.85 2.82 -23.21
CA MET A 27 -13.61 2.75 -21.75
C MET A 27 -14.78 3.25 -20.91
N LEU A 28 -15.97 3.42 -21.51
CA LEU A 28 -17.15 3.90 -20.80
C LEU A 28 -17.84 2.75 -20.05
N VAL A 29 -17.46 2.52 -18.80
CA VAL A 29 -18.08 1.49 -17.94
C VAL A 29 -19.37 2.02 -17.33
N LEU A 30 -20.52 1.60 -17.88
CA LEU A 30 -21.85 1.93 -17.32
C LEU A 30 -22.20 0.99 -16.15
N PRO A 31 -22.70 1.51 -15.01
CA PRO A 31 -22.98 0.70 -13.83
C PRO A 31 -24.15 -0.28 -14.05
N ARG A 32 -24.03 -1.50 -13.51
CA ARG A 32 -25.12 -2.49 -13.40
C ARG A 32 -25.65 -2.51 -11.96
N LEU A 33 -26.93 -2.21 -11.79
CA LEU A 33 -27.61 -2.11 -10.49
C LEU A 33 -28.09 -3.48 -10.00
N ASN A 34 -27.79 -3.82 -8.73
CA ASN A 34 -28.39 -4.95 -8.02
C ASN A 34 -29.17 -4.41 -6.81
N LEU A 35 -30.48 -4.68 -6.78
CA LEU A 35 -31.47 -3.93 -5.98
C LEU A 35 -31.84 -4.59 -4.63
N LYS A 36 -31.05 -5.55 -4.12
CA LYS A 36 -31.42 -6.32 -2.92
C LYS A 36 -30.96 -5.73 -1.57
N ASP A 37 -30.12 -4.70 -1.56
CA ASP A 37 -29.75 -3.95 -0.34
C ASP A 37 -30.26 -2.50 -0.43
N THR A 38 -31.41 -2.24 0.20
CA THR A 38 -32.09 -0.94 0.15
C THR A 38 -31.70 -0.05 1.31
N GLY A 39 -30.70 0.81 1.09
CA GLY A 39 -30.42 1.99 1.91
C GLY A 39 -29.63 3.04 1.12
N SER A 40 -30.05 4.32 1.15
CA SER A 40 -29.42 5.43 0.42
C SER A 40 -27.98 5.71 0.87
N VAL A 41 -27.68 5.46 2.14
CA VAL A 41 -26.32 5.55 2.72
C VAL A 41 -25.40 4.47 2.13
N SER A 42 -25.91 3.27 1.86
CA SER A 42 -25.15 2.17 1.25
C SER A 42 -24.71 2.54 -0.18
N TRP A 43 -25.55 3.22 -0.96
CA TRP A 43 -25.23 3.65 -2.32
C TRP A 43 -24.16 4.75 -2.36
N MET A 44 -24.18 5.69 -1.41
CA MET A 44 -23.15 6.73 -1.32
C MET A 44 -21.82 6.14 -0.85
N TYR A 45 -21.86 5.19 0.10
CA TYR A 45 -20.70 4.43 0.55
C TYR A 45 -20.09 3.56 -0.57
N TYR A 46 -20.90 2.86 -1.37
CA TYR A 46 -20.42 2.08 -2.50
C TYR A 46 -19.84 2.98 -3.59
N ALA A 47 -20.44 4.14 -3.87
CA ALA A 47 -19.93 5.08 -4.88
C ALA A 47 -18.58 5.69 -4.47
N ASP A 48 -18.43 6.08 -3.20
CA ASP A 48 -17.18 6.64 -2.66
C ASP A 48 -16.06 5.58 -2.66
N ARG A 49 -16.37 4.36 -2.19
CA ARG A 49 -15.45 3.21 -2.26
C ARG A 49 -15.07 2.86 -3.69
N LEU A 50 -15.99 2.94 -4.66
CA LEU A 50 -15.70 2.60 -6.06
C LEU A 50 -14.79 3.64 -6.73
N MET A 51 -14.91 4.93 -6.36
CA MET A 51 -14.05 6.00 -6.88
C MET A 51 -12.67 6.00 -6.22
N GLU A 52 -12.58 5.67 -4.94
CA GLU A 52 -11.32 5.66 -4.19
C GLU A 52 -10.55 4.35 -4.33
N LEU A 53 -11.18 3.23 -4.69
CA LEU A 53 -10.51 1.93 -4.77
C LEU A 53 -9.39 1.91 -5.83
N PRO A 54 -9.56 2.39 -7.07
CA PRO A 54 -8.49 2.35 -8.06
C PRO A 54 -7.35 3.31 -7.70
N ALA A 55 -7.67 4.53 -7.23
CA ALA A 55 -6.67 5.53 -6.85
C ALA A 55 -5.93 5.14 -5.55
N GLY A 56 -6.63 4.56 -4.58
CA GLY A 56 -6.08 4.08 -3.32
C GLY A 56 -5.27 2.80 -3.48
N VAL A 57 -5.73 1.83 -4.28
CA VAL A 57 -4.96 0.61 -4.55
C VAL A 57 -3.74 0.91 -5.41
N LEU A 58 -3.87 1.76 -6.44
CA LEU A 58 -2.74 2.18 -7.28
C LEU A 58 -1.76 3.07 -6.50
N GLY A 59 -2.25 4.01 -5.70
CA GLY A 59 -1.43 4.89 -4.86
C GLY A 59 -0.70 4.14 -3.74
N VAL A 60 -1.36 3.19 -3.09
CA VAL A 60 -0.73 2.33 -2.07
C VAL A 60 0.25 1.35 -2.73
N ALA A 61 -0.09 0.73 -3.86
CA ALA A 61 0.83 -0.16 -4.56
C ALA A 61 2.07 0.58 -5.07
N LEU A 62 1.89 1.65 -5.86
CA LEU A 62 3.00 2.48 -6.34
C LEU A 62 3.79 3.04 -5.14
N GLY A 63 3.13 3.55 -4.10
CA GLY A 63 3.78 4.10 -2.92
C GLY A 63 4.52 3.08 -2.04
N THR A 64 4.07 1.83 -1.96
CA THR A 64 4.77 0.80 -1.15
C THR A 64 5.94 0.16 -1.89
N ILE A 65 5.87 0.10 -3.22
CA ILE A 65 6.82 -0.69 -4.03
C ILE A 65 7.77 0.18 -4.83
N LEU A 66 7.28 1.25 -5.46
CA LEU A 66 8.17 2.18 -6.15
C LEU A 66 8.90 3.06 -5.17
N LEU A 67 8.36 3.37 -3.98
CA LEU A 67 9.06 4.26 -3.05
C LEU A 67 10.44 3.71 -2.60
N PRO A 68 10.61 2.43 -2.24
CA PRO A 68 11.95 1.87 -1.98
C PRO A 68 12.87 1.91 -3.20
N ALA A 69 12.36 1.61 -4.40
CA ALA A 69 13.13 1.60 -5.63
C ALA A 69 13.55 3.01 -6.09
N LEU A 70 12.64 3.97 -6.00
CA LEU A 70 12.83 5.40 -6.27
C LEU A 70 13.74 6.04 -5.21
N SER A 71 13.61 5.65 -3.94
CA SER A 71 14.50 6.11 -2.87
C SER A 71 15.93 5.62 -3.11
N LYS A 72 16.10 4.38 -3.55
CA LYS A 72 17.42 3.81 -3.89
C LYS A 72 18.08 4.50 -5.09
N THR A 73 17.32 4.80 -6.16
CA THR A 73 17.86 5.54 -7.32
C THR A 73 18.14 7.00 -7.00
N HIS A 74 17.32 7.62 -6.14
CA HIS A 74 17.57 8.98 -5.64
C HIS A 74 18.81 9.06 -4.75
N ALA A 75 19.01 8.08 -3.86
CA ALA A 75 20.20 7.99 -3.00
C ALA A 75 21.50 7.78 -3.79
N GLY A 76 21.42 7.13 -4.97
CA GLY A 76 22.52 7.03 -5.93
C GLY A 76 22.76 8.29 -6.77
N ALA A 77 22.01 9.37 -6.54
CA ALA A 77 22.03 10.63 -7.29
C ALA A 77 21.74 10.50 -8.81
N SER A 78 21.20 9.37 -9.29
CA SER A 78 20.89 9.19 -10.71
C SER A 78 19.48 9.72 -11.02
N ARG A 79 19.40 11.04 -11.21
CA ARG A 79 18.16 11.76 -11.55
C ARG A 79 17.49 11.21 -12.83
N GLU A 80 18.30 10.71 -13.74
CA GLU A 80 17.86 10.07 -14.98
C GLU A 80 17.15 8.74 -14.72
N ASP A 81 17.73 7.85 -13.91
CA ASP A 81 17.11 6.55 -13.59
C ASP A 81 15.84 6.73 -12.74
N TYR A 82 15.84 7.72 -11.83
CA TYR A 82 14.64 8.07 -11.07
C TYR A 82 13.48 8.46 -11.99
N SER A 83 13.73 9.36 -12.95
CA SER A 83 12.70 9.82 -13.90
C SER A 83 12.24 8.69 -14.82
N LYS A 84 13.16 7.82 -15.27
CA LYS A 84 12.85 6.66 -16.09
C LYS A 84 11.99 5.64 -15.35
N LEU A 85 12.33 5.33 -14.09
CA LEU A 85 11.62 4.36 -13.27
C LEU A 85 10.18 4.81 -12.98
N LEU A 86 9.98 6.11 -12.73
CA LEU A 86 8.65 6.70 -12.51
C LEU A 86 7.80 6.72 -13.80
N ASP A 87 8.37 7.16 -14.93
CA ASP A 87 7.67 7.21 -16.22
C ASP A 87 7.26 5.81 -16.71
N TRP A 88 8.15 4.84 -16.60
CA TRP A 88 7.85 3.44 -16.92
C TRP A 88 6.76 2.87 -16.00
N GLY A 89 6.86 3.05 -14.68
CA GLY A 89 5.89 2.52 -13.71
C GLY A 89 4.48 3.05 -13.95
N LEU A 90 4.35 4.33 -14.31
CA LEU A 90 3.08 4.93 -14.70
C LEU A 90 2.56 4.35 -16.03
N ARG A 91 3.41 4.22 -17.06
CA ARG A 91 3.01 3.72 -18.39
C ARG A 91 2.54 2.26 -18.36
N LEU A 92 3.20 1.38 -17.61
CA LEU A 92 2.82 -0.04 -17.58
C LEU A 92 1.55 -0.29 -16.80
N CYS A 93 1.44 0.30 -15.60
CA CYS A 93 0.28 0.11 -14.75
C CYS A 93 -0.95 0.72 -15.37
N LEU A 94 -0.88 1.99 -15.77
CA LEU A 94 -2.07 2.74 -16.16
C LEU A 94 -2.51 2.43 -17.58
N VAL A 95 -1.58 2.23 -18.51
CA VAL A 95 -1.91 2.18 -19.94
C VAL A 95 -1.86 0.76 -20.47
N ALA A 96 -0.72 0.07 -20.37
CA ALA A 96 -0.54 -1.21 -21.06
C ALA A 96 -1.34 -2.36 -20.40
N VAL A 97 -1.09 -2.62 -19.12
CA VAL A 97 -1.66 -3.80 -18.43
C VAL A 97 -3.13 -3.59 -18.12
N ASN A 98 -3.52 -2.41 -17.63
CA ASN A 98 -4.93 -2.13 -17.32
C ASN A 98 -5.84 -2.17 -18.56
N LYS A 99 -5.36 -1.72 -19.72
CA LYS A 99 -6.12 -1.81 -20.97
C LYS A 99 -6.41 -3.27 -21.35
N GLU A 100 -5.39 -4.13 -21.30
CA GLU A 100 -5.61 -5.55 -21.64
C GLU A 100 -6.46 -6.27 -20.61
N MET A 101 -6.31 -5.95 -19.32
CA MET A 101 -7.19 -6.48 -18.28
C MET A 101 -8.66 -6.14 -18.55
N GLU A 102 -8.95 -4.94 -19.06
CA GLU A 102 -10.30 -4.54 -19.42
C GLU A 102 -10.83 -5.28 -20.66
N ASN A 103 -9.99 -5.49 -21.68
CA ASN A 103 -10.32 -6.33 -22.84
C ASN A 103 -10.73 -7.75 -22.40
N LEU A 104 -9.97 -8.36 -21.49
CA LEU A 104 -10.23 -9.71 -20.99
C LEU A 104 -11.47 -9.78 -20.10
N ARG A 105 -11.79 -8.72 -19.35
CA ARG A 105 -13.06 -8.61 -18.62
C ARG A 105 -14.24 -8.50 -19.58
N ALA A 106 -14.14 -7.69 -20.62
CA ALA A 106 -15.16 -7.57 -21.66
C ALA A 106 -15.40 -8.92 -22.35
N ALA A 107 -14.33 -9.69 -22.59
CA ALA A 107 -14.39 -11.06 -23.10
C ALA A 107 -14.83 -12.12 -22.06
N LYS A 108 -15.08 -11.73 -20.80
CA LYS A 108 -15.40 -12.60 -19.66
C LYS A 108 -14.33 -13.67 -19.35
N ALA A 109 -13.11 -13.47 -19.81
CA ALA A 109 -11.99 -14.36 -19.53
C ALA A 109 -11.51 -14.21 -18.08
N ILE A 110 -11.51 -12.98 -17.54
CA ILE A 110 -11.06 -12.68 -16.16
C ILE A 110 -12.08 -11.78 -15.45
N GLY A 111 -12.27 -12.01 -14.14
CA GLY A 111 -13.15 -11.18 -13.31
C GLY A 111 -12.46 -9.98 -12.65
N GLY A 112 -11.22 -10.15 -12.16
CA GLY A 112 -10.45 -9.08 -11.51
C GLY A 112 -8.94 -9.29 -11.61
N ASN A 113 -8.14 -8.24 -11.39
CA ASN A 113 -6.68 -8.28 -11.62
C ASN A 113 -5.97 -9.33 -10.75
N LEU A 114 -6.43 -9.53 -9.52
CA LEU A 114 -5.87 -10.57 -8.64
C LEU A 114 -6.12 -12.00 -9.15
N GLN A 115 -6.96 -12.22 -10.16
CA GLN A 115 -7.10 -13.53 -10.80
C GLN A 115 -6.15 -13.67 -12.00
N ALA A 116 -5.33 -12.67 -12.30
CA ALA A 116 -4.46 -12.65 -13.46
C ALA A 116 -3.01 -12.96 -13.10
N GLU A 117 -2.37 -13.69 -14.01
CA GLU A 117 -0.94 -13.87 -14.10
C GLU A 117 -0.46 -13.13 -15.35
N VAL A 118 0.47 -12.20 -15.17
CA VAL A 118 0.94 -11.33 -16.26
C VAL A 118 2.39 -11.66 -16.58
N THR A 119 2.69 -11.86 -17.86
CA THR A 119 4.06 -11.91 -18.36
C THR A 119 4.29 -10.71 -19.25
N LEU A 120 5.29 -9.89 -18.90
CA LEU A 120 5.73 -8.77 -19.71
C LEU A 120 6.92 -9.19 -20.56
N TYR A 121 6.80 -9.01 -21.86
CA TYR A 121 7.85 -9.25 -22.84
C TYR A 121 8.41 -7.90 -23.28
N ALA A 122 9.64 -7.61 -22.92
CA ALA A 122 10.17 -6.26 -22.97
C ALA A 122 11.57 -6.20 -23.58
N GLU A 123 11.95 -5.05 -24.14
CA GLU A 123 13.33 -4.80 -24.57
C GLU A 123 14.31 -4.78 -23.37
N ASP A 124 15.59 -5.03 -23.64
CA ASP A 124 16.61 -5.21 -22.59
C ASP A 124 16.72 -4.02 -21.63
N SER A 125 16.57 -2.80 -22.15
CA SER A 125 16.56 -1.58 -21.34
C SER A 125 15.42 -1.57 -20.32
N LEU A 126 14.22 -1.96 -20.77
CA LEU A 126 13.02 -2.00 -19.95
C LEU A 126 13.06 -3.16 -18.95
N ILE A 127 13.59 -4.32 -19.35
CA ILE A 127 13.83 -5.46 -18.47
C ILE A 127 14.79 -5.10 -17.33
N ALA A 128 15.88 -4.38 -17.63
CA ALA A 128 16.84 -3.96 -16.62
C ALA A 128 16.19 -3.08 -15.55
N ASP A 129 15.27 -2.19 -15.94
CA ASP A 129 14.53 -1.35 -15.01
C ASP A 129 13.46 -2.13 -14.23
N LEU A 130 12.69 -2.97 -14.93
CA LEU A 130 11.66 -3.83 -14.36
C LEU A 130 12.20 -4.82 -13.32
N ASN A 131 13.38 -5.39 -13.58
CA ASN A 131 14.05 -6.34 -12.69
C ASN A 131 14.40 -5.73 -11.33
N LYS A 132 14.51 -4.40 -11.22
CA LYS A 132 14.73 -3.72 -9.93
C LYS A 132 13.61 -3.99 -8.93
N LEU A 133 12.40 -4.29 -9.40
CA LEU A 133 11.23 -4.59 -8.57
C LEU A 133 11.12 -6.07 -8.20
N GLY A 134 11.73 -6.97 -8.98
CA GLY A 134 11.64 -8.41 -8.77
C GLY A 134 10.20 -8.90 -8.56
N ASN A 135 9.97 -9.60 -7.43
CA ASN A 135 8.67 -10.16 -7.09
C ASN A 135 7.61 -9.10 -6.73
N GLU A 136 8.02 -7.87 -6.41
CA GLU A 136 7.10 -6.79 -6.04
C GLU A 136 6.37 -6.20 -7.25
N LEU A 137 6.84 -6.48 -8.46
CA LEU A 137 6.20 -6.06 -9.71
C LEU A 137 4.72 -6.49 -9.78
N ARG A 138 4.36 -7.65 -9.22
CA ARG A 138 2.96 -8.11 -9.21
C ARG A 138 2.04 -7.19 -8.44
N PHE A 139 2.53 -6.53 -7.39
CA PHE A 139 1.71 -5.60 -6.61
C PHE A 139 1.57 -4.27 -7.34
N VAL A 140 2.61 -3.83 -8.07
CA VAL A 140 2.56 -2.67 -8.98
C VAL A 140 1.46 -2.88 -10.03
N LEU A 141 1.38 -4.09 -10.60
CA LEU A 141 0.35 -4.46 -11.58
C LEU A 141 -1.01 -4.87 -10.97
N ILE A 142 -1.08 -5.01 -9.64
CA ILE A 142 -2.25 -5.51 -8.90
C ILE A 142 -2.66 -6.92 -9.36
N THR A 143 -1.68 -7.76 -9.71
CA THR A 143 -1.87 -9.13 -10.23
C THR A 143 -1.39 -10.17 -9.24
N SER A 144 -1.77 -11.43 -9.45
CA SER A 144 -1.30 -12.55 -8.61
C SER A 144 0.15 -12.93 -8.87
N THR A 145 0.57 -12.81 -10.12
CA THR A 145 1.93 -13.04 -10.58
C THR A 145 2.28 -12.01 -11.64
N ALA A 146 3.53 -11.56 -11.63
CA ALA A 146 4.12 -10.78 -12.70
C ALA A 146 5.51 -11.35 -13.02
N SER A 147 5.72 -11.74 -14.27
CA SER A 147 7.00 -12.26 -14.76
C SER A 147 7.51 -11.43 -15.93
N LEU A 148 8.84 -11.48 -16.13
CA LEU A 148 9.55 -10.73 -17.16
C LEU A 148 10.24 -11.70 -18.11
N ALA A 149 10.17 -11.42 -19.40
CA ALA A 149 10.86 -12.18 -20.43
C ALA A 149 11.35 -11.26 -21.57
N PRO A 150 12.42 -11.63 -22.30
CA PRO A 150 12.89 -10.88 -23.46
C PRO A 150 11.81 -10.70 -24.54
N LEU A 151 11.74 -9.53 -25.17
CA LEU A 151 10.80 -9.25 -26.27
C LEU A 151 10.91 -10.28 -27.42
N THR A 152 12.11 -10.79 -27.66
CA THR A 152 12.39 -11.83 -28.67
C THR A 152 11.77 -13.19 -28.35
N SER A 153 11.46 -13.45 -27.07
CA SER A 153 10.79 -14.67 -26.61
C SER A 153 9.27 -14.54 -26.57
N ALA A 154 8.72 -13.41 -27.01
CA ALA A 154 7.27 -13.18 -27.00
C ALA A 154 6.56 -14.21 -27.91
N PRO A 155 5.59 -14.97 -27.39
CA PRO A 155 4.80 -15.88 -28.19
C PRO A 155 3.91 -15.12 -29.17
N ASN A 156 3.47 -15.79 -30.23
CA ASN A 156 2.63 -15.19 -31.27
C ASN A 156 1.28 -14.66 -30.75
N ASP A 157 0.81 -15.15 -29.60
CA ASP A 157 -0.42 -14.73 -28.96
C ASP A 157 -0.22 -13.64 -27.88
N ALA A 158 1.00 -13.11 -27.72
CA ALA A 158 1.26 -11.96 -26.86
C ALA A 158 0.68 -10.68 -27.49
N VAL A 159 -0.02 -9.90 -26.67
CA VAL A 159 -0.66 -8.65 -27.08
C VAL A 159 0.37 -7.54 -27.17
N GLU A 160 0.37 -6.85 -28.31
CA GLU A 160 1.19 -5.66 -28.53
C GLU A 160 0.58 -4.46 -27.81
N THR A 161 1.42 -3.74 -27.05
CA THR A 161 0.97 -2.64 -26.21
C THR A 161 1.23 -1.29 -26.88
N GLU A 162 0.61 -0.23 -26.37
CA GLU A 162 0.90 1.14 -26.80
C GLU A 162 2.28 1.63 -26.35
N VAL A 163 2.95 0.89 -25.47
CA VAL A 163 4.32 1.16 -25.03
C VAL A 163 5.27 0.50 -26.00
N ALA A 164 6.06 1.30 -26.71
CA ALA A 164 7.08 0.80 -27.63
C ALA A 164 8.05 -0.15 -26.90
N GLY A 165 8.41 -1.26 -27.55
CA GLY A 165 9.30 -2.26 -26.97
C GLY A 165 8.65 -3.16 -25.90
N LEU A 166 7.32 -3.18 -25.80
CA LEU A 166 6.59 -3.99 -24.82
C LEU A 166 5.42 -4.76 -25.44
N LYS A 167 5.43 -6.08 -25.20
CA LYS A 167 4.28 -6.96 -25.34
C LYS A 167 3.90 -7.54 -23.98
N LEU A 168 2.67 -7.99 -23.84
CA LEU A 168 2.23 -8.66 -22.63
C LEU A 168 1.34 -9.86 -22.94
N LYS A 169 1.32 -10.80 -22.00
CA LYS A 169 0.39 -11.92 -22.01
C LYS A 169 -0.25 -12.01 -20.64
N VAL A 170 -1.56 -12.14 -20.61
CA VAL A 170 -2.33 -12.26 -19.37
C VAL A 170 -3.07 -13.58 -19.40
N LEU A 171 -2.92 -14.34 -18.32
CA LEU A 171 -3.59 -15.62 -18.13
C LEU A 171 -4.43 -15.55 -16.86
N LYS A 172 -5.56 -16.27 -16.85
CA LYS A 172 -6.30 -16.48 -15.61
C LYS A 172 -5.56 -17.50 -14.76
N SER A 173 -5.26 -17.14 -13.52
CA SER A 173 -4.58 -18.00 -12.56
C SER A 173 -5.37 -19.27 -12.29
N GLY A 174 -4.67 -20.42 -12.40
CA GLY A 174 -5.20 -21.73 -12.01
C GLY A 174 -5.08 -21.99 -10.50
N HIS A 175 -4.34 -21.16 -9.78
CA HIS A 175 -4.05 -21.36 -8.36
C HIS A 175 -5.21 -20.99 -7.42
N ALA A 176 -5.18 -21.57 -6.21
CA ALA A 176 -6.16 -21.30 -5.16
C ALA A 176 -6.02 -19.86 -4.63
N LYS A 177 -7.15 -19.26 -4.25
CA LYS A 177 -7.23 -17.91 -3.70
C LYS A 177 -6.86 -17.93 -2.22
N CYS A 178 -5.90 -17.11 -1.82
CA CYS A 178 -5.60 -16.84 -0.42
C CYS A 178 -6.76 -16.06 0.24
N ALA A 179 -7.30 -16.56 1.35
CA ALA A 179 -8.42 -15.93 2.06
C ALA A 179 -8.06 -14.55 2.64
N ARG A 180 -6.78 -14.29 2.93
CA ARG A 180 -6.30 -13.04 3.56
C ARG A 180 -5.93 -11.95 2.56
N CYS A 181 -4.99 -12.21 1.64
CA CYS A 181 -4.51 -11.20 0.69
C CYS A 181 -5.25 -11.23 -0.66
N TRP A 182 -6.11 -12.23 -0.88
CA TRP A 182 -6.89 -12.43 -2.11
C TRP A 182 -6.08 -12.69 -3.39
N HIS A 183 -4.74 -12.79 -3.31
CA HIS A 183 -3.93 -13.30 -4.40
C HIS A 183 -4.15 -14.80 -4.59
N HIS A 184 -4.09 -15.24 -5.83
CA HIS A 184 -4.09 -16.64 -6.23
C HIS A 184 -2.64 -17.13 -6.31
N ARG A 185 -2.29 -18.13 -5.51
CA ARG A 185 -0.89 -18.56 -5.36
C ARG A 185 -0.79 -20.07 -5.22
N GLU A 186 0.29 -20.62 -5.76
CA GLU A 186 0.59 -22.05 -5.69
C GLU A 186 0.84 -22.56 -4.26
N ASP A 187 1.24 -21.67 -3.35
CA ASP A 187 1.59 -21.98 -1.97
C ASP A 187 0.39 -21.93 -0.99
N VAL A 188 -0.82 -21.63 -1.49
CA VAL A 188 -2.05 -21.72 -0.69
C VAL A 188 -2.36 -23.19 -0.42
N GLY A 189 -2.44 -23.56 0.86
CA GLY A 189 -2.68 -24.94 1.29
C GLY A 189 -1.41 -25.72 1.63
N VAL A 190 -0.23 -25.12 1.50
CA VAL A 190 1.05 -25.77 1.86
C VAL A 190 1.25 -25.86 3.37
N ASN A 191 0.87 -24.83 4.14
CA ASN A 191 0.97 -24.86 5.60
C ASN A 191 -0.26 -25.57 6.23
N PRO A 192 -0.09 -26.70 6.97
CA PRO A 192 -1.20 -27.41 7.60
C PRO A 192 -1.97 -26.62 8.66
N ALA A 193 -1.30 -25.70 9.38
CA ALA A 193 -1.92 -24.85 10.39
C ALA A 193 -2.78 -23.73 9.76
N HIS A 194 -2.50 -23.41 8.49
CA HIS A 194 -3.03 -22.26 7.78
C HIS A 194 -3.38 -22.61 6.32
N PRO A 195 -4.33 -23.55 6.09
CA PRO A 195 -4.58 -24.14 4.77
C PRO A 195 -5.22 -23.18 3.76
N GLU A 196 -5.84 -22.10 4.22
CA GLU A 196 -6.56 -21.15 3.37
C GLU A 196 -5.74 -19.93 2.94
N ILE A 197 -4.47 -19.83 3.37
CA ILE A 197 -3.63 -18.65 3.14
C ILE A 197 -2.27 -19.01 2.53
N CYS A 198 -1.66 -18.06 1.81
CA CYS A 198 -0.34 -18.22 1.21
C CYS A 198 0.79 -18.06 2.22
N GLY A 199 2.02 -18.48 1.86
CA GLY A 199 3.21 -18.42 2.71
C GLY A 199 3.51 -17.01 3.22
N ARG A 200 3.40 -15.98 2.38
CA ARG A 200 3.55 -14.58 2.84
C ARG A 200 2.58 -14.22 3.97
N CYS A 201 1.33 -14.69 3.86
CA CYS A 201 0.33 -14.43 4.89
C CYS A 201 0.58 -15.23 6.17
N VAL A 202 1.14 -16.43 6.04
CA VAL A 202 1.64 -17.23 7.18
C VAL A 202 2.78 -16.51 7.87
N ASP A 203 3.82 -16.07 7.13
CA ASP A 203 4.96 -15.33 7.68
C ASP A 203 4.52 -14.03 8.37
N ASN A 204 3.47 -13.39 7.86
CA ASN A 204 2.88 -12.21 8.49
C ASN A 204 1.99 -12.50 9.71
N ILE A 205 1.65 -13.76 10.02
CA ILE A 205 0.89 -14.16 11.23
C ILE A 205 1.82 -14.79 12.26
N GLU A 206 2.64 -15.74 11.80
CA GLU A 206 3.47 -16.60 12.65
C GLU A 206 4.95 -16.19 12.66
N GLY A 207 5.40 -15.48 11.63
CA GLY A 207 6.74 -14.90 11.58
C GLY A 207 6.83 -13.60 12.38
N ALA A 208 7.98 -12.92 12.30
CA ALA A 208 8.22 -11.66 13.02
C ALA A 208 7.27 -10.50 12.60
N GLY A 209 6.50 -10.69 11.51
CA GLY A 209 5.70 -9.66 10.88
C GLY A 209 6.56 -8.55 10.25
N GLU A 210 6.02 -7.86 9.26
CA GLU A 210 6.53 -6.54 8.85
C GLU A 210 6.18 -5.51 9.95
N ALA A 211 6.73 -5.66 11.16
CA ALA A 211 6.60 -4.64 12.19
C ALA A 211 7.46 -3.44 11.76
N SER A 212 6.83 -2.31 11.43
CA SER A 212 7.54 -1.13 10.90
C SER A 212 8.77 -0.78 11.75
N LYS A 213 8.65 -0.83 13.08
CA LYS A 213 9.74 -0.62 14.04
C LYS A 213 10.91 -1.59 13.86
N PHE A 214 10.64 -2.89 13.67
CA PHE A 214 11.66 -3.92 13.46
C PHE A 214 12.39 -3.72 12.13
N TRP A 215 11.68 -3.27 11.08
CA TRP A 215 12.32 -2.95 9.81
C TRP A 215 13.31 -1.79 9.96
N PHE A 216 12.91 -0.69 10.61
CA PHE A 216 13.81 0.46 10.82
C PHE A 216 15.02 0.10 11.70
N ASP A 217 14.81 -0.69 12.76
CA ASP A 217 15.87 -1.15 13.68
C ASP A 217 16.96 -1.98 12.97
N ASN A 218 16.57 -2.81 12.00
CA ASN A 218 17.50 -3.68 11.26
C ASN A 218 18.12 -3.04 10.01
N ASN A 219 17.54 -1.95 9.49
CA ASN A 219 17.94 -1.37 8.19
C ASN A 219 18.54 0.04 8.29
N LEU A 220 18.36 0.74 9.41
CA LEU A 220 18.94 2.07 9.63
C LEU A 220 19.93 2.02 10.80
N SER A 221 20.96 2.84 10.71
CA SER A 221 21.80 3.18 11.86
C SER A 221 21.16 4.31 12.68
N MET A 222 21.50 4.41 13.97
CA MET A 222 20.93 5.43 14.86
C MET A 222 21.14 6.84 14.28
N TYR A 223 20.05 7.61 14.19
CA TYR A 223 19.94 8.95 13.59
C TYR A 223 20.19 9.04 12.08
N GLN A 224 20.36 7.91 11.39
CA GLN A 224 20.38 7.90 9.93
C GLN A 224 19.03 8.35 9.40
N GLN A 225 19.04 9.31 8.46
CA GLN A 225 17.82 9.83 7.86
C GLN A 225 17.68 9.37 6.41
N ILE A 226 16.50 8.88 6.06
CA ILE A 226 16.09 8.64 4.68
C ILE A 226 15.07 9.73 4.34
N VAL A 227 15.49 10.74 3.59
CA VAL A 227 14.64 11.87 3.21
C VAL A 227 13.58 11.39 2.21
N ILE A 228 12.30 11.62 2.53
CA ILE A 228 11.17 11.25 1.66
C ILE A 228 10.55 12.50 1.03
N ILE A 229 10.27 13.51 1.84
CA ILE A 229 9.85 14.84 1.37
C ILE A 229 10.89 15.83 1.87
N PRO A 230 11.70 16.44 0.98
CA PRO A 230 12.63 17.49 1.35
C PRO A 230 11.94 18.54 2.23
N ASP A 231 12.62 18.96 3.30
CA ASP A 231 12.18 19.98 4.26
C ASP A 231 10.94 19.67 5.12
N TYR A 232 10.32 18.49 4.96
CA TYR A 232 9.11 18.12 5.70
C TYR A 232 9.13 16.74 6.36
N PHE A 233 9.67 15.73 5.69
CA PHE A 233 9.55 14.35 6.16
C PHE A 233 10.75 13.48 5.80
N SER A 234 11.30 12.83 6.81
CA SER A 234 12.33 11.81 6.69
C SER A 234 11.92 10.59 7.53
N TRP A 235 12.27 9.40 7.06
CA TRP A 235 12.42 8.28 8.01
C TRP A 235 13.70 8.49 8.80
N THR A 236 13.69 8.11 10.07
CA THR A 236 14.88 8.10 10.93
C THR A 236 14.88 6.84 11.78
N LEU A 237 15.94 6.62 12.54
CA LEU A 237 15.94 5.67 13.65
C LEU A 237 16.39 6.39 14.92
N ALA A 238 15.48 6.55 15.87
CA ALA A 238 15.77 7.13 17.17
C ALA A 238 15.26 6.24 18.30
N TYR A 239 16.08 6.08 19.33
CA TYR A 239 15.71 5.33 20.54
C TYR A 239 15.28 6.29 21.63
N ASN A 240 14.00 6.24 21.96
CA ASN A 240 13.41 7.09 22.96
C ASN A 240 13.34 6.38 24.31
N THR A 241 14.25 6.76 25.19
CA THR A 241 14.32 6.28 26.58
C THR A 241 13.42 7.08 27.54
N GLY A 242 12.70 8.09 27.04
CA GLY A 242 11.87 9.00 27.84
C GLY A 242 12.47 10.38 28.08
N ALA A 243 13.44 10.80 27.25
CA ALA A 243 14.19 12.04 27.39
C ALA A 243 13.39 13.34 27.16
N ALA A 244 12.10 13.28 26.83
CA ALA A 244 11.23 14.45 26.75
C ALA A 244 11.12 15.21 28.10
N PHE A 245 11.45 14.54 29.21
CA PHE A 245 11.54 15.12 30.54
C PHE A 245 13.02 15.19 30.97
N SER A 246 13.80 16.07 30.32
CA SER A 246 15.24 16.23 30.55
C SER A 246 15.61 16.56 32.01
N PHE A 247 14.67 17.11 32.79
CA PHE A 247 14.84 17.40 34.23
C PHE A 247 14.90 16.15 35.13
N LEU A 248 14.77 14.95 34.56
CA LEU A 248 14.82 13.64 35.24
C LEU A 248 15.89 12.70 34.64
N ALA A 249 16.77 13.23 33.79
CA ALA A 249 17.71 12.46 32.98
C ALA A 249 18.94 11.94 33.76
N ASP A 250 19.27 12.52 34.92
CA ASP A 250 20.50 12.21 35.65
C ASP A 250 20.50 10.85 36.37
N ALA A 251 19.34 10.18 36.47
CA ALA A 251 19.23 8.81 36.97
C ALA A 251 18.78 7.88 35.83
N ALA A 252 19.70 7.13 35.26
CA ALA A 252 19.39 6.24 34.13
C ALA A 252 18.61 4.99 34.58
N GLY A 253 17.51 4.68 33.88
CA GLY A 253 16.90 3.34 33.86
C GLY A 253 15.57 3.19 34.63
N TRP A 254 15.24 4.11 35.54
CA TRP A 254 13.95 4.06 36.25
C TRP A 254 12.78 4.54 35.36
N GLN A 255 13.06 5.42 34.37
CA GLN A 255 12.06 5.97 33.45
C GLN A 255 11.34 4.88 32.68
N ARG A 256 12.07 3.81 32.30
CA ARG A 256 11.53 2.62 31.64
C ARG A 256 10.38 2.02 32.44
N TRP A 257 10.64 1.69 33.71
CA TRP A 257 9.68 1.03 34.59
C TRP A 257 8.54 1.95 35.02
N PHE A 258 8.85 3.24 35.23
CA PHE A 258 7.84 4.26 35.52
C PHE A 258 6.84 4.44 34.37
N PHE A 259 7.32 4.64 33.13
CA PHE A 259 6.43 4.77 31.98
C PHE A 259 5.72 3.47 31.62
N ALA A 260 6.35 2.31 31.84
CA ALA A 260 5.69 1.02 31.70
C ALA A 260 4.52 0.87 32.70
N ALA A 261 4.73 1.22 33.97
CA ALA A 261 3.68 1.18 35.00
C ALA A 261 2.51 2.12 34.67
N ILE A 262 2.80 3.35 34.22
CA ILE A 262 1.78 4.30 33.76
C ILE A 262 1.02 3.72 32.57
N ALA A 263 1.72 3.17 31.57
CA ALA A 263 1.08 2.59 30.39
C ALA A 263 0.17 1.42 30.74
N VAL A 264 0.55 0.54 31.68
CA VAL A 264 -0.30 -0.55 32.19
C VAL A 264 -1.54 0.00 32.88
N MET A 265 -1.37 0.97 33.78
CA MET A 265 -2.47 1.59 34.52
C MET A 265 -3.46 2.29 33.58
N VAL A 266 -2.97 3.11 32.64
CA VAL A 266 -3.80 3.79 31.65
C VAL A 266 -4.50 2.78 30.74
N SER A 267 -3.80 1.72 30.29
CA SER A 267 -4.40 0.68 29.46
C SER A 267 -5.54 -0.05 30.20
N ALA A 268 -5.37 -0.36 31.49
CA ALA A 268 -6.42 -0.95 32.31
C ALA A 268 -7.65 -0.03 32.45
N VAL A 269 -7.42 1.27 32.69
CA VAL A 269 -8.49 2.28 32.73
C VAL A 269 -9.23 2.36 31.40
N LEU A 270 -8.50 2.41 30.28
CA LEU A 270 -9.08 2.46 28.92
C LEU A 270 -9.89 1.21 28.61
N VAL A 271 -9.43 0.02 29.02
CA VAL A 271 -10.19 -1.24 28.84
C VAL A 271 -11.47 -1.23 29.67
N VAL A 272 -11.41 -0.78 30.94
CA VAL A 272 -12.61 -0.66 31.78
C VAL A 272 -13.59 0.36 31.18
N TRP A 273 -13.08 1.47 30.66
CA TRP A 273 -13.89 2.48 29.99
C TRP A 273 -14.54 1.90 28.72
N LEU A 274 -13.76 1.23 27.87
CA LEU A 274 -14.24 0.57 26.66
C LEU A 274 -15.36 -0.44 26.95
N LYS A 275 -15.26 -1.21 28.04
CA LYS A 275 -16.30 -2.15 28.49
C LYS A 275 -17.59 -1.48 28.98
N ARG A 276 -17.52 -0.20 29.37
CA ARG A 276 -18.67 0.58 29.87
C ARG A 276 -19.35 1.41 28.79
N LEU A 277 -18.85 1.40 27.56
CA LEU A 277 -19.47 2.10 26.44
C LEU A 277 -20.82 1.47 26.07
N LYS A 278 -21.75 2.33 25.67
CA LYS A 278 -23.04 1.91 25.11
C LYS A 278 -22.87 1.55 23.63
N SER A 279 -23.76 0.70 23.12
CA SER A 279 -23.73 0.20 21.74
C SER A 279 -23.77 1.28 20.65
N GLY A 280 -24.17 2.51 20.99
CA GLY A 280 -24.20 3.66 20.07
C GLY A 280 -22.93 4.53 20.07
N GLU A 281 -21.95 4.28 20.95
CA GLU A 281 -20.75 5.13 21.13
C GLU A 281 -19.57 4.63 20.28
N THR A 282 -19.83 4.25 19.03
CA THR A 282 -18.83 3.61 18.16
C THR A 282 -17.61 4.47 17.89
N TRP A 283 -17.78 5.79 17.76
CA TRP A 283 -16.65 6.70 17.54
C TRP A 283 -15.73 6.82 18.76
N LEU A 284 -16.32 6.82 19.96
CA LEU A 284 -15.55 6.80 21.21
C LEU A 284 -14.83 5.45 21.36
N ALA A 285 -15.47 4.35 20.99
CA ALA A 285 -14.84 3.03 21.01
C ALA A 285 -13.61 2.95 20.09
N VAL A 286 -13.71 3.51 18.87
CA VAL A 286 -12.58 3.59 17.93
C VAL A 286 -11.45 4.44 18.50
N ALA A 287 -11.76 5.63 19.05
CA ALA A 287 -10.75 6.49 19.66
C ALA A 287 -10.02 5.80 20.83
N LEU A 288 -10.77 5.16 21.74
CA LEU A 288 -10.20 4.42 22.86
C LEU A 288 -9.34 3.24 22.40
N ALA A 289 -9.77 2.51 21.36
CA ALA A 289 -9.02 1.40 20.79
C ALA A 289 -7.71 1.86 20.14
N LEU A 290 -7.71 3.00 19.42
CA LEU A 290 -6.50 3.57 18.83
C LEU A 290 -5.49 4.02 19.90
N VAL A 291 -5.96 4.70 20.94
CA VAL A 291 -5.10 5.13 22.07
C VAL A 291 -4.55 3.91 22.82
N LEU A 292 -5.38 2.90 23.08
CA LEU A 292 -4.98 1.66 23.74
C LEU A 292 -3.94 0.90 22.90
N GLY A 293 -4.14 0.79 21.58
CA GLY A 293 -3.18 0.16 20.66
C GLY A 293 -1.82 0.85 20.68
N GLY A 294 -1.80 2.19 20.63
CA GLY A 294 -0.56 2.98 20.74
C GLY A 294 0.14 2.81 22.10
N ALA A 295 -0.63 2.81 23.20
CA ALA A 295 -0.09 2.62 24.55
C ALA A 295 0.53 1.24 24.73
N LEU A 296 -0.14 0.18 24.25
CA LEU A 296 0.36 -1.20 24.32
C LEU A 296 1.59 -1.41 23.44
N GLY A 297 1.60 -0.88 22.21
CA GLY A 297 2.78 -0.98 21.33
C GLY A 297 4.03 -0.34 21.96
N ASN A 298 3.87 0.84 22.56
CA ASN A 298 4.97 1.52 23.24
C ASN A 298 5.33 0.90 24.61
N LEU A 299 4.43 0.13 25.23
CA LEU A 299 4.71 -0.66 26.42
C LEU A 299 5.56 -1.89 26.06
N VAL A 300 5.21 -2.61 24.98
CA VAL A 300 5.96 -3.76 24.49
C VAL A 300 7.41 -3.36 24.22
N ASP A 301 7.63 -2.25 23.50
CA ASP A 301 8.98 -1.77 23.22
C ASP A 301 9.78 -1.50 24.50
N ARG A 302 9.16 -0.84 25.47
CA ARG A 302 9.81 -0.56 26.76
C ARG A 302 10.10 -1.82 27.55
N VAL A 303 9.24 -2.83 27.52
CA VAL A 303 9.44 -4.07 28.26
C VAL A 303 10.48 -4.96 27.58
N VAL A 304 10.50 -5.01 26.26
CA VAL A 304 11.38 -5.91 25.48
C VAL A 304 12.74 -5.26 25.20
N PHE A 305 12.76 -4.05 24.62
CA PHE A 305 13.98 -3.38 24.12
C PHE A 305 14.53 -2.33 25.09
N GLY A 306 13.73 -1.90 26.08
CA GLY A 306 14.14 -0.92 27.08
C GLY A 306 14.06 0.54 26.62
N HIS A 307 13.66 0.78 25.39
CA HIS A 307 13.42 2.08 24.77
C HIS A 307 12.28 1.94 23.74
N VAL A 308 11.70 3.05 23.28
CA VAL A 308 10.73 3.05 22.17
C VAL A 308 11.45 3.36 20.86
N VAL A 309 11.15 2.60 19.81
CA VAL A 309 11.69 2.85 18.47
C VAL A 309 10.82 3.90 17.78
N ASP A 310 11.40 5.08 17.57
CA ASP A 310 10.81 6.20 16.85
C ASP A 310 11.44 6.30 15.44
N PHE A 311 10.60 6.37 14.41
CA PHE A 311 11.06 6.30 13.02
C PHE A 311 10.47 7.37 12.09
N ILE A 312 9.46 8.10 12.52
CA ILE A 312 8.85 9.21 11.77
C ILE A 312 9.52 10.51 12.20
N LEU A 313 10.30 11.13 11.31
CA LEU A 313 10.87 12.47 11.54
C LEU A 313 10.14 13.49 10.67
N LEU A 314 9.24 14.25 11.29
CA LEU A 314 8.65 15.43 10.70
C LEU A 314 9.49 16.64 11.08
N HIS A 315 9.88 17.42 10.09
CA HIS A 315 10.56 18.70 10.28
C HIS A 315 9.81 19.77 9.50
N TRP A 316 9.99 21.02 9.88
CA TRP A 316 9.42 22.15 9.16
C TRP A 316 10.47 23.24 9.17
N HIS A 317 11.05 23.48 7.99
CA HIS A 317 11.88 24.63 7.62
C HIS A 317 12.41 25.44 8.81
N GLN A 318 13.57 25.04 9.36
CA GLN A 318 14.45 26.01 10.01
C GLN A 318 15.34 26.59 8.92
N GLN A 319 15.23 27.90 8.70
CA GLN A 319 16.22 28.66 7.93
C GLN A 319 17.62 28.45 8.51
#